data_AF-A0A7W7I7J1-F1
#
_entry.id   AF-A0A7W7I7J1-F1
#
_cell.length_a   1.000
_cell.length_b   1.000
_cell.length_c   1.000
_cell.angle_alpha   90.00
_cell.angle_beta   90.00
_cell.angle_gamma   90.00
#
_symmetry.space_group_name_H-M   'P 1'
#
loop_
_entity.id
_entity.type
_entity.pdbx_description
1 polymer ?
#
loop_
_entity_poly.entity_id
_entity_poly.type
_entity_poly.pdbx_seq_one_letter_code
_entity_poly.pdbx_strand_id
1 'polypeptide(L)'
;MTPTERPASEERGAQLSSKVVSLVGPGAEGAVRRLALDALTDRKGRASELVIARPDAWRLFGIDIGTLQEEKIPGLTLTEDAQQTRTYPGTQRPLPRILITCDDGSEAVRELPPRGQSQLTVLSLSPSTEVSTEVSADGVLTPHRAAPPLPDRLPLLSRPDAFNRLMSMPTISRRRETQV
;
A
#
# COMPACT_ATOMS: atom_id res chain seq x y z
N MET A 1 -6.96 11.33 -58.77
CA MET A 1 -7.59 10.72 -57.59
C MET A 1 -6.69 9.62 -57.07
N THR A 2 -5.94 9.91 -55.99
CA THR A 2 -5.50 9.06 -54.86
C THR A 2 -4.26 9.71 -54.24
N PRO A 3 -4.27 9.95 -52.93
CA PRO A 3 -3.07 9.88 -52.12
C PRO A 3 -3.19 8.78 -51.05
N THR A 4 -2.40 7.72 -51.26
CA THR A 4 -1.42 7.12 -50.35
C THR A 4 -1.40 7.52 -48.86
N GLU A 5 -1.61 6.47 -48.06
CA GLU A 5 -0.98 6.10 -46.78
C GLU A 5 -1.15 6.90 -45.46
N ARG A 6 -1.80 6.15 -44.54
CA ARG A 6 -1.43 5.81 -43.14
C ARG A 6 -1.57 6.86 -42.01
N PRO A 7 -1.92 6.37 -40.79
CA PRO A 7 -2.40 7.22 -39.69
C PRO A 7 -1.26 7.64 -38.75
N ALA A 8 -1.11 8.94 -38.52
CA ALA A 8 -0.53 9.45 -37.27
C ALA A 8 -1.63 9.32 -36.21
N SER A 9 -1.58 8.44 -35.22
CA SER A 9 -0.59 8.33 -34.14
C SER A 9 -0.39 9.67 -33.43
N GLU A 10 -1.43 10.16 -32.77
CA GLU A 10 -1.30 11.15 -31.69
C GLU A 10 -1.85 10.54 -30.39
N GLU A 11 -0.91 10.20 -29.52
CA GLU A 11 -0.97 10.51 -28.09
C GLU A 11 -2.19 9.96 -27.33
N ARG A 12 -2.30 8.62 -27.24
CA ARG A 12 -2.92 8.02 -26.05
C ARG A 12 -2.00 8.32 -24.87
N GLY A 13 -2.29 9.40 -24.15
CA GLY A 13 -1.64 9.76 -22.90
C GLY A 13 -1.45 8.50 -22.04
N ALA A 14 -0.20 8.21 -21.71
CA ALA A 14 0.18 7.06 -20.91
C ALA A 14 -0.65 7.07 -19.60
N GLN A 15 -1.50 6.05 -19.46
CA GLN A 15 -2.42 5.90 -18.34
C GLN A 15 -1.65 5.92 -17.02
N LEU A 16 -1.95 6.92 -16.19
CA LEU A 16 -1.55 7.01 -14.79
C LEU A 16 -2.25 5.89 -14.02
N SER A 17 -1.66 4.69 -13.98
CA SER A 17 -2.30 3.53 -13.35
C SER A 17 -1.89 3.44 -11.88
N SER A 18 -2.75 3.94 -11.00
CA SER A 18 -2.76 3.47 -9.62
C SER A 18 -3.11 1.98 -9.62
N LYS A 19 -2.46 1.22 -8.74
CA LYS A 19 -2.54 -0.23 -8.71
C LYS A 19 -3.25 -0.68 -7.45
N VAL A 20 -4.47 -1.18 -7.60
CA VAL A 20 -5.24 -1.72 -6.48
C VAL A 20 -5.01 -3.22 -6.42
N VAL A 21 -4.65 -3.71 -5.24
CA VAL A 21 -4.49 -5.13 -4.95
C VAL A 21 -5.42 -5.45 -3.79
N SER A 22 -6.49 -6.18 -4.07
CA SER A 22 -7.37 -6.68 -3.01
C SER A 22 -6.92 -8.09 -2.63
N LEU A 23 -6.56 -8.31 -1.37
CA LEU A 23 -6.18 -9.61 -0.84
C LEU A 23 -7.32 -10.14 0.02
N VAL A 24 -7.81 -11.33 -0.28
CA VAL A 24 -8.94 -11.97 0.43
C VAL A 24 -8.57 -13.37 0.87
N GLY A 25 -9.33 -13.95 1.80
CA GLY A 25 -9.09 -15.31 2.28
C GLY A 25 -8.25 -15.39 3.56
N PRO A 26 -8.06 -16.61 4.10
CA PRO A 26 -7.51 -16.83 5.44
C PRO A 26 -6.05 -16.38 5.60
N GLY A 27 -5.27 -16.31 4.53
CA GLY A 27 -3.89 -15.83 4.57
C GLY A 27 -3.72 -14.33 4.32
N ALA A 28 -4.79 -13.60 3.98
CA ALA A 28 -4.71 -12.24 3.45
C ALA A 28 -3.99 -11.26 4.41
N GLU A 29 -4.37 -11.25 5.69
CA GLU A 29 -3.69 -10.38 6.67
C GLU A 29 -2.21 -10.74 6.84
N GLY A 30 -1.87 -12.03 6.78
CA GLY A 30 -0.48 -12.49 6.88
C GLY A 30 0.35 -12.07 5.67
N ALA A 31 -0.27 -12.04 4.48
CA ALA A 31 0.35 -11.55 3.26
C ALA A 31 0.54 -10.03 3.30
N VAL A 32 -0.46 -9.26 3.76
CA VAL A 32 -0.34 -7.80 3.94
C VAL A 32 0.80 -7.45 4.88
N ARG A 33 0.90 -8.14 6.03
CA ARG A 33 2.02 -7.95 6.97
C ARG A 33 3.37 -8.18 6.31
N ARG A 34 3.49 -9.21 5.47
CA ARG A 34 4.73 -9.53 4.75
C ARG A 34 5.07 -8.45 3.73
N LEU A 35 4.13 -8.08 2.87
CA LEU A 35 4.32 -7.04 1.85
C LEU A 35 4.67 -5.68 2.47
N ALA A 36 4.04 -5.33 3.59
CA ALA A 36 4.34 -4.11 4.34
C ALA A 36 5.78 -4.09 4.87
N LEU A 37 6.23 -5.18 5.46
CA LEU A 37 7.59 -5.28 5.99
C LEU A 37 8.63 -5.32 4.87
N ASP A 38 8.35 -6.02 3.77
CA ASP A 38 9.21 -6.02 2.59
C ASP A 38 9.35 -4.60 2.03
N ALA A 39 8.26 -3.83 1.95
CA ALA A 39 8.31 -2.43 1.52
C ALA A 39 9.11 -1.50 2.44
N LEU A 40 9.11 -1.76 3.75
CA LEU A 40 9.90 -0.98 4.72
C LEU A 40 11.39 -1.37 4.71
N THR A 41 11.70 -2.61 4.34
CA THR A 41 13.06 -3.20 4.41
C THR A 41 13.80 -3.11 3.08
N ASP A 42 13.13 -3.34 1.94
CA ASP A 42 13.73 -3.35 0.61
C ASP A 42 13.82 -1.94 0.01
N ARG A 43 14.68 -1.12 0.60
CA ARG A 43 14.96 0.24 0.14
C ARG A 43 16.08 0.32 -0.89
N LYS A 44 16.38 -0.78 -1.59
CA LYS A 44 17.47 -0.86 -2.57
C LYS A 44 17.15 -0.04 -3.83
N GLY A 45 17.13 1.29 -3.70
CA GLY A 45 17.10 2.25 -4.80
C GLY A 45 15.81 3.02 -5.02
N ARG A 46 14.69 2.69 -4.34
CA ARG A 46 13.46 3.50 -4.35
C ARG A 46 12.87 3.54 -2.94
N ALA A 47 12.94 4.70 -2.28
CA ALA A 47 12.29 4.88 -0.99
C ALA A 47 10.77 4.86 -1.21
N SER A 48 10.11 3.76 -0.84
CA SER A 48 8.66 3.70 -0.73
C SER A 48 8.21 4.14 0.66
N GLU A 49 7.13 4.91 0.71
CA GLU A 49 6.45 5.22 1.95
C GLU A 49 5.21 4.34 2.12
N LEU A 50 5.14 3.67 3.27
CA LEU A 50 4.00 2.90 3.71
C LEU A 50 3.12 3.79 4.58
N VAL A 51 1.85 3.94 4.21
CA VAL A 51 0.86 4.74 4.94
C VAL A 51 -0.29 3.83 5.37
N ILE A 52 -0.64 3.90 6.65
CA ILE A 52 -1.68 3.06 7.25
C ILE A 52 -2.37 3.80 8.40
N ALA A 53 -3.69 3.66 8.51
CA ALA A 53 -4.46 4.22 9.62
C ALA A 53 -4.10 3.52 10.94
N ARG A 54 -4.12 4.24 12.07
CA ARG A 54 -3.86 3.66 13.40
C ARG A 54 -4.76 2.45 13.72
N PRO A 55 -6.07 2.45 13.45
CA PRO A 55 -6.91 1.27 13.66
C PRO A 55 -6.43 0.05 12.87
N ASP A 56 -6.02 0.25 11.61
CA ASP A 56 -5.50 -0.80 10.73
C ASP A 56 -4.10 -1.27 11.18
N ALA A 57 -3.26 -0.35 11.65
CA ALA A 57 -1.95 -0.65 12.21
C ALA A 57 -2.06 -1.47 13.50
N TRP A 58 -3.04 -1.16 14.35
CA TRP A 58 -3.36 -1.96 15.53
C TRP A 58 -3.82 -3.36 15.14
N ARG A 59 -4.75 -3.47 14.19
CA ARG A 59 -5.26 -4.76 13.69
C ARG A 59 -4.14 -5.62 13.09
N LEU A 60 -3.34 -5.05 12.21
CA LEU A 60 -2.36 -5.80 11.43
C LEU A 60 -1.05 -6.01 12.17
N PHE A 61 -0.57 -5.02 12.90
CA PHE A 61 0.76 -5.07 13.53
C PHE A 61 0.70 -5.05 15.05
N GLY A 62 -0.44 -4.73 15.67
CA GLY A 62 -0.48 -4.56 17.14
C GLY A 62 0.17 -3.28 17.62
N ILE A 63 0.31 -2.28 16.74
CA ILE A 63 0.78 -0.94 17.10
C ILE A 63 -0.37 -0.19 17.75
N ASP A 64 -0.28 0.05 19.06
CA ASP A 64 -1.29 0.85 19.78
C ASP A 64 -1.04 2.37 19.67
N ILE A 65 -1.85 3.14 20.39
CA ILE A 65 -1.74 4.61 20.47
C ILE A 65 -0.44 5.04 21.19
N GLY A 66 0.11 4.21 22.09
CA GLY A 66 1.35 4.46 22.82
C GLY A 66 2.62 4.17 22.00
N THR A 67 2.51 3.28 21.03
CA THR A 67 3.61 2.79 20.22
C THR A 67 4.02 3.84 19.19
N LEU A 68 5.34 4.08 19.03
CA LEU A 68 5.90 5.06 18.07
C LEU A 68 5.40 6.52 18.27
N GLN A 69 5.19 6.94 19.53
CA GLN A 69 4.84 8.33 19.83
C GLN A 69 6.03 9.29 19.65
N GLU A 70 7.17 8.95 20.24
CA GLU A 70 8.40 9.76 20.21
C GLU A 70 9.40 9.29 19.15
N GLU A 71 9.20 8.07 18.66
CA GLU A 71 10.03 7.42 17.67
C GLU A 71 9.24 7.15 16.39
N LYS A 72 9.90 7.22 15.24
CA LYS A 72 9.32 6.90 13.94
C LYS A 72 10.18 5.85 13.26
N ILE A 73 9.55 4.82 12.71
CA ILE A 73 10.20 3.94 11.74
C ILE A 73 10.26 4.69 10.40
N PRO A 74 11.45 4.95 9.84
CA PRO A 74 11.58 5.64 8.56
C PRO A 74 10.70 4.97 7.50
N GLY A 75 10.04 5.73 6.63
CA GLY A 75 9.16 5.16 5.59
C GLY A 75 7.82 4.58 6.07
N LEU A 76 7.55 4.51 7.38
CA LEU A 76 6.22 4.22 7.92
C LEU A 76 5.54 5.51 8.35
N THR A 77 4.32 5.73 7.88
CA THR A 77 3.46 6.85 8.29
C THR A 77 2.15 6.30 8.85
N LEU A 78 1.85 6.70 10.09
CA LEU A 78 0.59 6.40 10.78
C LEU A 78 -0.32 7.63 10.70
N THR A 79 -1.51 7.44 10.18
CA THR A 79 -2.59 8.43 10.10
C THR A 79 -3.66 8.11 11.14
N GLU A 80 -4.47 9.08 11.56
CA GLU A 80 -5.46 8.85 12.62
C GLU A 80 -6.62 7.95 12.16
N ASP A 81 -7.04 8.10 10.91
CA ASP A 81 -8.18 7.38 10.35
C ASP A 81 -8.01 7.05 8.85
N ALA A 82 -8.99 6.31 8.31
CA ALA A 82 -9.02 5.93 6.90
C ALA A 82 -9.11 7.15 5.96
N GLN A 83 -9.79 8.23 6.35
CA GLN A 83 -9.97 9.41 5.52
C GLN A 83 -8.66 10.21 5.38
N GLN A 84 -7.91 10.37 6.46
CA GLN A 84 -6.57 10.93 6.44
C GLN A 84 -5.63 10.06 5.59
N THR A 85 -5.73 8.73 5.68
CA THR A 85 -4.95 7.80 4.86
C THR A 85 -5.17 8.01 3.36
N ARG A 86 -6.44 8.16 2.95
CA ARG A 86 -6.83 8.38 1.54
C ARG A 86 -6.40 9.72 0.99
N THR A 87 -6.43 10.77 1.82
CA THR A 87 -6.06 12.13 1.40
C THR A 87 -4.55 12.39 1.49
N TYR A 88 -3.81 11.59 2.26
CA TYR A 88 -2.35 11.68 2.43
C TYR A 88 -1.57 11.74 1.10
N PRO A 89 -1.83 10.89 0.08
CA PRO A 89 -1.28 10.99 -1.27
C PRO A 89 -1.23 12.41 -1.85
N GLY A 90 -2.32 13.17 -1.70
CA GLY A 90 -2.48 14.49 -2.32
C GLY A 90 -1.66 15.61 -1.67
N THR A 91 -1.06 15.37 -0.50
CA THR A 91 -0.46 16.42 0.34
C THR A 91 1.08 16.44 0.33
N GLN A 92 1.75 15.48 -0.32
CA GLN A 92 3.18 15.24 -0.12
C GLN A 92 3.94 14.94 -1.44
N ARG A 93 5.29 14.98 -1.39
CA ARG A 93 6.24 14.82 -2.51
C ARG A 93 6.07 13.52 -3.34
N PRO A 94 6.51 13.49 -4.62
CA PRO A 94 6.39 12.31 -5.48
C PRO A 94 7.38 11.20 -5.08
N LEU A 95 6.95 10.31 -4.19
CA LEU A 95 7.62 9.06 -3.86
C LEU A 95 6.64 7.91 -4.14
N PRO A 96 7.13 6.69 -4.47
CA PRO A 96 6.29 5.51 -4.48
C PRO A 96 5.61 5.31 -3.14
N ARG A 97 4.31 5.05 -3.14
CA ARG A 97 3.52 4.91 -1.91
C ARG A 97 2.70 3.64 -1.90
N ILE A 98 2.64 3.02 -0.73
CA ILE A 98 1.76 1.89 -0.46
C ILE A 98 0.77 2.33 0.60
N LEU A 99 -0.51 2.36 0.25
CA LEU A 99 -1.59 2.52 1.22
C LEU A 99 -2.09 1.15 1.63
N ILE A 100 -2.25 0.92 2.92
CA ILE A 100 -2.94 -0.26 3.44
C ILE A 100 -4.28 0.18 4.03
N THR A 101 -5.35 -0.47 3.59
CA THR A 101 -6.71 -0.28 4.13
C THR A 101 -7.33 -1.62 4.45
N CYS A 102 -7.83 -1.80 5.67
CA CYS A 102 -8.56 -3.03 6.01
C CYS A 102 -10.03 -2.99 5.57
N ASP A 103 -10.61 -1.80 5.50
CA ASP A 103 -11.98 -1.56 5.03
C ASP A 103 -12.04 -1.39 3.50
N ASP A 104 -13.26 -1.34 2.94
CA ASP A 104 -13.54 -1.35 1.50
C ASP A 104 -12.61 -0.41 0.71
N GLY A 105 -11.59 -1.00 0.09
CA GLY A 105 -10.57 -0.31 -0.69
C GLY A 105 -11.07 0.21 -2.03
N SER A 106 -12.32 -0.07 -2.44
CA SER A 106 -12.89 0.41 -3.71
C SER A 106 -13.13 1.92 -3.70
N GLU A 107 -13.61 2.48 -2.59
CA GLU A 107 -13.81 3.92 -2.43
C GLU A 107 -12.48 4.65 -2.20
N ALA A 108 -11.49 3.96 -1.62
CA ALA A 108 -10.16 4.53 -1.37
C ALA A 108 -9.39 4.90 -2.64
N VAL A 109 -9.77 4.35 -3.80
CA VAL A 109 -9.10 4.60 -5.09
C VAL A 109 -9.86 5.60 -5.94
N ARG A 110 -11.20 5.59 -5.86
CA ARG A 110 -12.08 6.53 -6.59
C ARG A 110 -11.93 7.97 -6.10
N GLU A 111 -11.61 8.17 -4.83
CA GLU A 111 -11.44 9.48 -4.21
C GLU A 111 -10.01 10.06 -4.35
N LEU A 112 -9.09 9.35 -5.00
CA LEU A 112 -7.70 9.81 -5.12
C LEU A 112 -7.55 10.92 -6.15
N PRO A 113 -6.89 12.04 -5.80
CA PRO A 113 -6.63 13.11 -6.75
C PRO A 113 -5.79 12.61 -7.94
N PRO A 114 -6.13 12.99 -9.19
CA PRO A 114 -5.47 12.49 -10.41
C PRO A 114 -3.97 12.81 -10.48
N ARG A 115 -3.48 13.79 -9.71
CA ARG A 115 -2.07 14.19 -9.69
C ARG A 115 -1.14 13.30 -8.86
N GLY A 116 -1.67 12.34 -8.08
CA GLY A 116 -0.90 11.46 -7.18
C GLY A 116 -0.87 9.98 -7.57
N GLN A 117 -1.52 9.59 -8.66
CA GLN A 117 -1.82 8.20 -8.97
C GLN A 117 -0.67 7.42 -9.64
N SER A 118 0.36 8.12 -10.15
CA SER A 118 1.42 7.50 -10.98
C SER A 118 2.33 6.50 -10.25
N GLN A 119 2.33 6.49 -8.90
CA GLN A 119 3.19 5.61 -8.11
C GLN A 119 2.52 5.08 -6.82
N LEU A 120 1.18 4.99 -6.84
CA LEU A 120 0.40 4.54 -5.69
C LEU A 120 -0.02 3.08 -5.86
N THR A 121 0.30 2.27 -4.84
CA THR A 121 -0.24 0.92 -4.66
C THR A 121 -1.18 0.91 -3.47
N VAL A 122 -2.40 0.40 -3.64
CA VAL A 122 -3.38 0.24 -2.55
C VAL A 122 -3.52 -1.25 -2.25
N LEU A 123 -3.23 -1.65 -1.02
CA LEU A 123 -3.46 -3.00 -0.50
C LEU A 123 -4.76 -2.98 0.33
N SER A 124 -5.79 -3.64 -0.18
CA SER A 124 -7.10 -3.77 0.47
C SER A 124 -7.30 -5.18 1.01
N LEU A 125 -7.85 -5.33 2.21
CA LEU A 125 -8.30 -6.62 2.75
C LEU A 125 -9.78 -6.92 2.50
N SER A 126 -10.48 -6.00 1.85
CA SER A 126 -11.88 -6.17 1.48
C SER A 126 -12.00 -6.73 0.06
N PRO A 127 -12.96 -7.63 -0.20
CA PRO A 127 -13.25 -8.11 -1.55
C PRO A 127 -13.73 -6.93 -2.40
N SER A 128 -12.89 -6.47 -3.32
CA SER A 128 -13.35 -5.54 -4.36
C SER A 128 -14.04 -6.31 -5.49
N THR A 129 -14.97 -5.64 -6.17
CA THR A 129 -15.80 -6.23 -7.23
C THR A 129 -15.05 -6.56 -8.52
N GLU A 130 -13.79 -6.14 -8.68
CA GLU A 130 -13.11 -6.19 -9.98
C GLU A 130 -11.77 -6.95 -9.99
N VAL A 131 -10.94 -6.86 -8.94
CA VAL A 131 -9.61 -7.52 -8.92
C VAL A 131 -9.25 -7.94 -7.49
N SER A 132 -9.51 -9.22 -7.17
CA SER A 132 -9.11 -9.83 -5.89
C SER A 132 -8.10 -10.94 -6.11
N THR A 133 -7.20 -11.11 -5.16
CA THR A 133 -6.28 -12.24 -5.08
C THR A 133 -6.63 -12.99 -3.80
N GLU A 134 -7.06 -14.23 -3.96
CA GLU A 134 -7.29 -15.10 -2.81
C GLU A 134 -5.95 -15.57 -2.26
N VAL A 135 -5.79 -15.49 -0.95
CA VAL A 135 -4.60 -15.92 -0.23
C VAL A 135 -5.01 -17.05 0.70
N SER A 136 -4.53 -18.26 0.42
CA SER A 136 -4.75 -19.43 1.24
C SER A 136 -4.03 -19.34 2.59
N ALA A 137 -4.39 -20.20 3.55
CA ALA A 137 -3.77 -20.23 4.87
C ALA A 137 -2.27 -20.63 4.85
N ASP A 138 -1.82 -21.29 3.78
CA ASP A 138 -0.42 -21.67 3.56
C ASP A 138 0.36 -20.68 2.66
N GLY A 139 -0.30 -19.56 2.32
CA GLY A 139 0.30 -18.42 1.61
C GLY A 139 0.40 -18.57 0.11
N VAL A 140 -0.42 -19.43 -0.51
CA VAL A 140 -0.56 -19.51 -1.97
C VAL A 140 -1.49 -18.40 -2.45
N LEU A 141 -1.07 -17.70 -3.50
CA LEU A 141 -1.83 -16.60 -4.10
C LEU A 141 -2.54 -17.10 -5.35
N THR A 142 -3.87 -17.06 -5.33
CA THR A 142 -4.72 -17.38 -6.48
C THR A 142 -5.30 -16.09 -7.05
N PRO A 143 -4.74 -15.54 -8.13
CA PRO A 143 -5.24 -14.30 -8.71
C PRO A 143 -6.59 -14.54 -9.38
N HIS A 144 -7.63 -13.81 -8.98
CA HIS A 144 -8.84 -13.69 -9.79
C HIS A 144 -8.59 -12.62 -10.85
N ARG A 145 -8.34 -13.07 -12.09
CA ARG A 145 -8.32 -12.35 -13.38
C ARG A 145 -7.73 -10.93 -13.40
N ALA A 146 -6.68 -10.73 -14.20
CA ALA A 146 -5.99 -9.43 -14.37
C ALA A 146 -5.38 -8.83 -13.09
N ALA A 147 -5.24 -9.64 -12.04
CA ALA A 147 -4.45 -9.27 -10.88
C ALA A 147 -2.99 -9.07 -11.29
N PRO A 148 -2.32 -8.11 -10.67
CA PRO A 148 -0.93 -7.83 -11.00
C PRO A 148 0.03 -8.98 -10.64
N PRO A 149 1.27 -8.98 -11.19
CA PRO A 149 2.24 -10.00 -10.87
C PRO A 149 2.64 -9.88 -9.40
N LEU A 150 2.01 -10.72 -8.57
CA LEU A 150 2.43 -11.07 -7.23
C LEU A 150 3.14 -12.42 -7.31
N PRO A 151 4.05 -12.74 -6.39
CA PRO A 151 4.63 -14.08 -6.35
C PRO A 151 3.54 -15.12 -6.09
N ASP A 152 3.69 -16.31 -6.67
CA ASP A 152 2.73 -17.43 -6.51
C ASP A 152 2.56 -17.86 -5.05
N ARG A 153 3.58 -17.57 -4.23
CA ARG A 153 3.58 -17.87 -2.80
C ARG A 153 4.22 -16.75 -2.00
N LEU A 154 3.55 -16.37 -0.90
CA LEU A 154 4.10 -15.48 0.11
C LEU A 154 4.31 -16.24 1.43
N PRO A 155 5.50 -16.15 2.05
CA PRO A 155 5.70 -16.60 3.41
C PRO A 155 4.93 -15.69 4.38
N LEU A 156 3.73 -16.13 4.77
CA LEU A 156 2.82 -15.39 5.64
C LEU A 156 3.48 -15.05 6.97
N LEU A 157 3.16 -13.86 7.49
CA LEU A 157 3.58 -13.45 8.82
C LEU A 157 2.41 -13.45 9.80
N SER A 158 2.64 -14.03 10.97
CA SER A 158 1.75 -13.86 12.11
C SER A 158 1.78 -12.41 12.58
N ARG A 159 0.71 -11.96 13.25
CA ARG A 159 0.67 -10.65 13.91
C ARG A 159 1.84 -10.42 14.89
N PRO A 160 2.13 -11.33 15.85
CA PRO A 160 3.26 -11.13 16.77
C PRO A 160 4.62 -11.11 16.07
N ASP A 161 4.85 -11.94 15.04
CA ASP A 161 6.10 -11.90 14.29
C ASP A 161 6.26 -10.58 13.51
N ALA A 162 5.16 -10.09 12.93
CA ALA A 162 5.16 -8.82 12.23
C ALA A 162 5.44 -7.66 13.18
N PHE A 163 4.83 -7.66 14.37
CA PHE A 163 5.12 -6.70 15.43
C PHE A 163 6.60 -6.72 15.82
N ASN A 164 7.13 -7.89 16.17
CA ASN A 164 8.51 -8.04 16.61
C ASN A 164 9.50 -7.56 15.55
N ARG A 165 9.27 -7.91 14.28
CA ARG A 165 10.10 -7.44 13.15
C ARG A 165 10.02 -5.93 12.99
N LEU A 166 8.82 -5.36 13.10
CA LEU A 166 8.62 -3.93 12.97
C LEU A 166 9.32 -3.16 14.10
N MET A 167 9.19 -3.62 15.34
CA MET A 167 9.86 -3.01 16.51
C MET A 167 11.38 -3.22 16.53
N SER A 168 11.88 -4.19 15.76
CA SER A 168 13.33 -4.38 15.57
C SER A 168 13.92 -3.47 14.49
N MET A 169 13.11 -2.70 13.77
CA MET A 169 13.60 -1.78 12.75
C MET A 169 14.27 -0.55 13.40
N PRO A 170 15.29 0.03 12.76
CA PRO A 170 15.86 1.29 13.21
C PRO A 170 14.80 2.40 13.28
N THR A 171 14.74 3.10 14.40
CA THR A 171 13.86 4.25 14.60
C THR A 171 14.65 5.55 14.55
N ILE A 172 13.95 6.65 14.27
CA ILE A 172 14.44 8.02 14.41
C ILE A 172 13.55 8.77 15.39
N SER A 173 14.12 9.65 16.21
CA SER A 173 13.32 10.52 17.06
C SER A 173 12.44 11.44 16.21
N ARG A 174 11.17 11.55 16.56
CA ARG A 174 10.29 12.59 16.03
C ARG A 174 10.85 13.92 16.50
N ARG A 175 11.45 14.71 15.60
CA ARG A 175 11.62 16.14 15.89
C ARG A 175 10.23 16.72 16.03
N ARG A 176 9.92 17.28 17.21
CA ARG A 176 8.82 18.24 17.32
C ARG A 176 9.21 19.40 16.40
N GLU A 177 8.58 19.49 15.23
CA GLU A 177 8.54 20.74 14.51
C GLU A 177 7.74 21.69 15.40
N THR A 178 8.43 22.37 16.30
CA THR A 178 7.93 23.54 16.98
C THR A 178 7.73 24.58 15.89
N GLN A 179 6.52 24.65 15.33
CA GLN A 179 6.10 25.80 14.53
C GLN A 179 6.22 27.04 15.41
N VAL A 180 7.10 27.95 15.01
CA VAL A 180 7.21 29.32 15.51
C VAL A 180 6.30 30.19 14.65
#